data_AF-A0A8B8I3W1-F1
#
_entry.id   AF-A0A8B8I3W1-F1
#
_cell.length_a   1.000
_cell.length_b   1.000
_cell.length_c   1.000
_cell.angle_alpha   90.00
_cell.angle_beta   90.00
_cell.angle_gamma   90.00
#
_symmetry.space_group_name_H-M   'P 1'
#
loop_
_entity.id
_entity.type
_entity.pdbx_description
1 polymer ?
#
loop_
_entity_poly.entity_id
_entity_poly.type
_entity_poly.pdbx_seq_one_letter_code
_entity_poly.pdbx_strand_id
1 'polypeptide(L)'
;MSDLKRFTRKEILSRNTKQDAVFVIDNEVYDVTPFLDDHPGGHEVLLNVAGKDASEDFDDVGHSSDAKDMMKKYKIGELVDEDKVELKRRQYNWEDHSKEDSNVSFLSSWKFPVVLGLVMTVLYTYLFG
;
A
#
# COMPACT_ATOMS: atom_id res chain seq x y z
N MET A 1 -0.27 -29.53 -9.26
CA MET A 1 -0.33 -28.09 -9.60
C MET A 1 -1.51 -27.94 -10.53
N SER A 2 -2.56 -27.26 -10.11
CA SER A 2 -3.71 -26.98 -10.97
C SER A 2 -3.24 -26.08 -12.11
N ASP A 3 -3.48 -26.49 -13.36
CA ASP A 3 -3.22 -25.66 -14.53
C ASP A 3 -4.07 -24.38 -14.42
N LEU A 4 -3.44 -23.29 -14.00
CA LEU A 4 -4.09 -21.99 -13.91
C LEU A 4 -4.31 -21.47 -15.33
N LYS A 5 -5.52 -20.97 -15.59
CA LYS A 5 -5.84 -20.35 -16.88
C LYS A 5 -4.97 -19.11 -17.06
N ARG A 6 -4.41 -18.94 -18.26
CA ARG A 6 -3.62 -17.75 -18.62
C ARG A 6 -4.46 -16.76 -19.40
N PHE A 7 -4.27 -15.48 -19.12
CA PHE A 7 -5.02 -14.38 -19.73
C PHE A 7 -4.07 -13.32 -20.28
N THR A 8 -4.48 -12.68 -21.37
CA THR A 8 -3.82 -11.47 -21.88
C THR A 8 -4.48 -10.23 -21.31
N ARG A 9 -3.74 -9.13 -21.17
CA ARG A 9 -4.30 -7.83 -20.76
C ARG A 9 -5.40 -7.34 -21.71
N LYS A 10 -5.30 -7.69 -23.00
CA LYS A 10 -6.34 -7.40 -23.99
C LYS A 10 -7.66 -8.10 -23.69
N GLU A 11 -7.62 -9.36 -23.25
CA GLU A 11 -8.82 -10.08 -22.82
C GLU A 11 -9.41 -9.44 -21.57
N ILE A 12 -8.57 -9.12 -20.58
CA ILE A 12 -9.01 -8.48 -19.33
C ILE A 12 -9.67 -7.12 -19.60
N LEU A 13 -9.13 -6.31 -20.51
CA LEU A 13 -9.64 -4.97 -20.83
C LEU A 13 -11.14 -4.95 -21.21
N SER A 14 -11.62 -6.03 -21.82
CA SER A 14 -13.04 -6.17 -22.23
C SER A 14 -13.98 -6.60 -21.11
N ARG A 15 -13.46 -7.04 -19.96
CA ARG A 15 -14.21 -7.58 -18.81
C ARG A 15 -14.39 -6.52 -17.73
N ASN A 16 -15.16 -5.49 -18.05
CA ASN A 16 -15.32 -4.28 -17.24
C ASN A 16 -16.79 -3.91 -16.92
N THR A 17 -17.68 -4.89 -16.88
CA THR A 17 -19.13 -4.66 -16.68
C THR A 17 -19.64 -5.26 -15.38
N LYS A 18 -20.82 -4.87 -14.90
CA LYS A 18 -21.43 -5.45 -13.67
C LYS A 18 -21.67 -6.96 -13.75
N GLN A 19 -21.79 -7.51 -14.95
CA GLN A 19 -22.01 -8.94 -15.19
C GLN A 19 -20.70 -9.69 -15.49
N ASP A 20 -19.61 -8.96 -15.70
CA ASP A 20 -18.30 -9.50 -16.03
C ASP A 20 -17.21 -8.50 -15.61
N ALA A 21 -16.89 -8.51 -14.32
CA ALA A 21 -15.93 -7.60 -13.70
C ALA A 21 -14.68 -8.38 -13.28
N VAL A 22 -13.58 -8.14 -14.00
CA VAL A 22 -12.30 -8.80 -13.76
C VAL A 22 -11.19 -7.77 -13.68
N PHE A 23 -10.24 -7.95 -12.77
CA PHE A 23 -9.03 -7.13 -12.71
C PHE A 23 -7.80 -7.97 -12.38
N VAL A 24 -6.64 -7.34 -12.48
CA VAL A 24 -5.35 -7.94 -12.16
C VAL A 24 -4.83 -7.37 -10.85
N ILE A 25 -4.33 -8.22 -9.96
CA ILE A 25 -3.53 -7.83 -8.79
C ILE A 25 -2.28 -8.71 -8.79
N ASP A 26 -1.09 -8.10 -8.76
CA ASP A 26 0.20 -8.80 -8.73
C ASP A 26 0.36 -9.88 -9.81
N ASN A 27 -0.03 -9.56 -11.05
CA ASN A 27 -0.08 -10.47 -12.21
C ASN A 27 -1.08 -11.64 -12.11
N GLU A 28 -1.86 -11.72 -11.04
CA GLU A 28 -2.93 -12.69 -10.87
C GLU A 28 -4.28 -12.09 -11.28
N VAL A 29 -5.16 -12.92 -11.83
CA VAL A 29 -6.43 -12.49 -12.42
C VAL A 29 -7.58 -12.90 -11.51
N TYR A 30 -8.44 -11.94 -11.16
CA TYR A 30 -9.53 -12.10 -10.21
C TYR A 30 -10.88 -11.78 -10.83
N ASP A 31 -11.84 -12.69 -10.70
CA ASP A 31 -13.25 -12.46 -11.07
C ASP A 31 -14.04 -12.02 -9.85
N VAL A 32 -14.32 -10.72 -9.78
CA VAL A 32 -15.02 -10.10 -8.65
C VAL A 32 -16.51 -9.90 -8.89
N THR A 33 -17.02 -10.33 -10.04
CA THR A 33 -18.45 -10.27 -10.37
C THR A 33 -19.35 -10.77 -9.22
N PRO A 34 -19.10 -11.94 -8.59
CA PRO A 34 -19.93 -12.41 -7.47
C PRO A 34 -19.71 -11.65 -6.16
N PHE A 35 -18.68 -10.80 -6.07
CA PHE A 35 -18.32 -10.08 -4.85
C PHE A 35 -18.73 -8.60 -4.88
N LEU A 36 -19.20 -8.09 -6.02
CA LEU A 36 -19.49 -6.66 -6.21
C LEU A 36 -20.33 -6.07 -5.07
N ASP A 37 -21.47 -6.69 -4.75
CA ASP A 37 -22.39 -6.17 -3.73
C ASP A 37 -21.98 -6.51 -2.28
N ASP A 38 -21.06 -7.47 -2.11
CA ASP A 38 -20.53 -7.88 -0.80
C ASP A 38 -19.29 -7.07 -0.41
N HIS A 39 -18.75 -6.27 -1.32
CA HIS A 39 -17.56 -5.46 -1.08
C HIS A 39 -17.86 -4.32 -0.08
N PRO A 40 -17.20 -4.26 1.09
CA PRO A 40 -17.45 -3.22 2.09
C PRO A 40 -17.19 -1.79 1.60
N GLY A 41 -16.30 -1.60 0.62
CA GLY A 41 -16.04 -0.32 -0.04
C GLY A 41 -17.05 0.08 -1.12
N GLY A 42 -18.06 -0.78 -1.38
CA GLY A 42 -19.07 -0.63 -2.43
C GLY A 42 -18.64 -1.19 -3.79
N HIS A 43 -19.61 -1.53 -4.66
CA HIS A 43 -19.30 -2.09 -5.98
C HIS A 43 -18.68 -1.07 -6.94
N GLU A 44 -18.97 0.23 -6.78
CA GLU A 44 -18.52 1.27 -7.72
C GLU A 44 -16.98 1.37 -7.77
N VAL A 45 -16.30 1.19 -6.63
CA VAL A 45 -14.82 1.23 -6.62
C VAL A 45 -14.21 0.03 -7.35
N LEU A 46 -14.85 -1.15 -7.31
CA LEU A 46 -14.40 -2.32 -8.06
C LEU A 46 -14.63 -2.15 -9.56
N LEU A 47 -15.75 -1.54 -9.96
CA LEU A 47 -16.08 -1.32 -11.37
C LEU A 47 -15.17 -0.27 -12.03
N ASN A 48 -14.71 0.73 -11.27
CA ASN A 48 -13.77 1.74 -11.78
C ASN A 48 -12.43 1.15 -12.25
N VAL A 49 -11.99 0.09 -11.58
CA VAL A 49 -10.75 -0.64 -11.85
C VAL A 49 -10.97 -1.93 -12.65
N ALA A 50 -12.22 -2.29 -12.95
CA ALA A 50 -12.53 -3.45 -13.77
C ALA A 50 -11.93 -3.31 -15.18
N GLY A 51 -11.39 -4.41 -15.68
CA GLY A 51 -10.61 -4.51 -16.90
C GLY A 51 -9.18 -3.97 -16.82
N LYS A 52 -8.68 -3.62 -15.63
CA LYS A 52 -7.35 -3.01 -15.44
C LYS A 52 -6.51 -3.74 -14.39
N ASP A 53 -5.31 -3.22 -14.19
CA ASP A 53 -4.45 -3.56 -13.06
C ASP A 53 -4.86 -2.72 -11.86
N ALA A 54 -5.24 -3.38 -10.76
CA ALA A 54 -5.72 -2.78 -9.53
C ALA A 54 -4.72 -3.00 -8.38
N SER A 55 -3.47 -3.41 -8.67
CA SER A 55 -2.47 -3.72 -7.65
C SER A 55 -2.18 -2.52 -6.74
N GLU A 56 -2.01 -1.34 -7.33
CA GLU A 56 -1.74 -0.10 -6.59
C GLU A 56 -2.95 0.33 -5.76
N ASP A 57 -4.15 0.38 -6.37
CA ASP A 57 -5.39 0.72 -5.66
C ASP A 57 -5.68 -0.22 -4.48
N PHE A 58 -5.42 -1.53 -4.66
CA PHE A 58 -5.64 -2.53 -3.62
C PHE A 58 -4.70 -2.36 -2.43
N ASP A 59 -3.43 -2.07 -2.70
CA ASP A 59 -2.40 -1.86 -1.67
C ASP A 59 -2.58 -0.53 -0.94
N ASP A 60 -2.92 0.55 -1.66
CA ASP A 60 -3.11 1.89 -1.08
C ASP A 60 -4.27 1.93 -0.07
N VAL A 61 -5.30 1.11 -0.28
CA VAL A 61 -6.41 0.96 0.69
C VAL A 61 -5.96 0.26 1.98
N GLY A 62 -4.93 -0.59 1.92
CA GLY A 62 -4.43 -1.28 3.11
C GLY A 62 -5.36 -2.39 3.60
N HIS A 63 -5.87 -3.24 2.69
CA HIS A 63 -6.73 -4.37 3.04
C HIS A 63 -6.11 -5.31 4.09
N SER A 64 -6.92 -5.79 5.03
CA SER A 64 -6.49 -6.71 6.10
C SER A 64 -5.99 -8.05 5.56
N SER A 65 -5.26 -8.82 6.38
CA SER A 65 -4.83 -10.18 6.04
C SER A 65 -6.02 -11.06 5.63
N ASP A 66 -7.12 -10.96 6.36
CA ASP A 66 -8.32 -11.76 6.12
C ASP A 66 -8.98 -11.40 4.78
N ALA A 67 -8.97 -10.12 4.40
CA ALA A 67 -9.44 -9.67 3.09
C ALA A 67 -8.54 -10.20 1.97
N LYS A 68 -7.21 -10.17 2.15
CA LYS A 68 -6.24 -10.76 1.20
C LYS A 68 -6.43 -12.27 1.05
N ASP A 69 -6.76 -12.97 2.13
CA ASP A 69 -7.05 -14.40 2.09
C ASP A 69 -8.40 -14.71 1.43
N MET A 70 -9.42 -13.87 1.66
CA MET A 70 -10.71 -13.99 0.99
C MET A 70 -10.59 -13.78 -0.51
N MET A 71 -9.78 -12.82 -0.95
CA MET A 71 -9.52 -12.50 -2.36
C MET A 71 -9.08 -13.72 -3.17
N LYS A 72 -8.29 -14.63 -2.56
CA LYS A 72 -7.81 -15.86 -3.21
C LYS A 72 -8.93 -16.74 -3.76
N LYS A 73 -10.14 -16.67 -3.18
CA LYS A 73 -11.31 -17.43 -3.64
C LYS A 73 -11.81 -16.98 -5.02
N TYR A 74 -11.54 -15.74 -5.38
CA TYR A 74 -11.96 -15.12 -6.64
C TYR A 74 -10.90 -15.22 -7.73
N LYS A 75 -9.75 -15.84 -7.44
CA LYS A 75 -8.68 -16.04 -8.42
C LYS A 75 -9.12 -17.03 -9.50
N ILE A 76 -9.08 -16.59 -10.76
CA ILE A 76 -9.42 -17.42 -11.93
C ILE A 76 -8.20 -17.77 -12.79
N GLY A 77 -7.04 -17.15 -12.55
CA GLY A 77 -5.83 -17.43 -13.31
C GLY A 77 -4.70 -16.44 -13.08
N GLU A 78 -3.82 -16.34 -14.07
CA GLU A 78 -2.69 -15.41 -14.10
C GLU A 78 -2.51 -14.82 -15.50
N LEU A 79 -1.74 -13.73 -15.60
CA LEU A 79 -1.38 -13.18 -16.90
C LEU A 79 -0.42 -14.10 -17.67
N VAL A 80 -0.44 -14.00 -19.00
CA VAL A 80 0.61 -14.58 -19.85
C VAL A 80 1.95 -13.91 -19.55
N ASP A 81 3.06 -14.64 -19.73
CA ASP A 81 4.38 -14.16 -19.32
C ASP A 81 4.81 -12.87 -20.03
N GLU A 82 4.32 -12.65 -21.27
CA GLU A 82 4.55 -11.43 -22.06
C GLU A 82 3.88 -10.19 -21.46
N ASP A 83 2.79 -10.36 -20.73
CA ASP A 83 1.98 -9.28 -20.14
C ASP A 83 2.27 -9.08 -18.63
N LYS A 84 3.09 -9.95 -18.03
CA LYS A 84 3.50 -9.84 -16.64
C LYS A 84 4.40 -8.64 -16.44
N VAL A 85 4.18 -7.92 -15.34
CA VAL A 85 5.07 -6.85 -14.88
C VAL A 85 6.00 -7.37 -13.80
N GLU A 86 7.20 -6.80 -13.71
CA GLU A 86 8.12 -7.12 -12.62
C GLU A 86 7.53 -6.64 -11.29
N LEU A 87 7.18 -7.59 -10.43
CA LEU A 87 6.69 -7.27 -9.09
C LEU A 87 7.87 -6.78 -8.26
N LYS A 88 7.96 -5.47 -8.09
CA LYS A 88 8.80 -4.90 -7.03
C LYS A 88 8.17 -5.32 -5.71
N ARG A 89 8.66 -6.42 -5.15
CA ARG A 89 8.34 -6.84 -3.78
C ARG A 89 8.69 -5.66 -2.89
N ARG A 90 7.71 -4.83 -2.54
CA ARG A 90 7.88 -3.75 -1.58
C ARG A 90 8.02 -4.49 -0.25
N GLN A 91 9.25 -4.88 0.08
CA GLN A 91 9.59 -5.47 1.36
C GLN A 91 9.18 -4.43 2.40
N TYR A 92 8.02 -4.64 3.01
CA TYR A 92 7.67 -3.91 4.21
C TYR A 92 8.70 -4.37 5.26
N ASN A 93 9.70 -3.52 5.49
CA ASN A 93 10.65 -3.71 6.56
C ASN A 93 9.90 -3.36 7.84
N TRP A 94 9.44 -4.37 8.58
CA TRP A 94 8.79 -4.20 9.88
C TRP A 94 9.77 -3.78 10.99
N GLU A 95 11.04 -3.56 10.64
CA GLU A 95 12.00 -2.81 11.46
C GLU A 95 11.90 -1.34 11.09
N ASP A 96 10.90 -0.61 11.62
CA ASP A 96 11.01 0.79 12.08
C ASP A 96 9.64 1.43 12.38
N HIS A 97 8.81 0.80 13.24
CA HIS A 97 7.70 1.50 13.89
C HIS A 97 7.62 1.10 15.37
N SER A 98 8.73 1.34 16.06
CA SER A 98 8.71 1.58 17.50
C SER A 98 9.73 2.68 17.81
N LYS A 99 9.37 3.92 17.44
CA LYS A 99 9.91 5.24 17.83
C LYS A 99 9.70 6.18 16.65
N GLU A 100 9.39 7.44 16.75
CA GLU A 100 9.11 8.37 17.83
C GLU A 100 8.96 9.69 17.06
N ASP A 101 7.88 10.41 17.34
CA ASP A 101 7.62 11.71 16.76
C ASP A 101 8.79 12.69 16.96
N SER A 102 8.89 13.63 16.02
CA SER A 102 9.46 14.98 16.14
C SER A 102 10.88 15.24 15.64
N ASN A 103 10.92 16.27 14.78
CA ASN A 103 12.07 17.09 14.43
C ASN A 103 12.85 17.56 15.68
N VAL A 104 13.78 16.76 16.19
CA VAL A 104 14.70 17.20 17.25
C VAL A 104 16.16 16.79 17.00
N SER A 105 16.62 16.96 15.75
CA SER A 105 18.07 16.97 15.44
C SER A 105 18.85 18.05 16.21
N PHE A 106 18.16 18.98 16.88
CA PHE A 106 18.74 20.03 17.70
C PHE A 106 18.65 19.78 19.22
N LEU A 107 18.04 18.69 19.72
CA LEU A 107 17.95 18.45 21.18
C LEU A 107 18.65 17.17 21.65
N SER A 108 19.11 16.32 20.74
CA SER A 108 19.76 15.03 21.07
C SER A 108 21.25 15.15 21.46
N SER A 109 21.87 16.33 21.33
CA SER A 109 23.26 16.50 21.77
C SER A 109 23.33 16.98 23.22
N TRP A 110 23.97 16.23 24.12
CA TRP A 110 24.36 16.68 25.48
C TRP A 110 25.01 18.08 25.51
N LYS A 111 25.51 18.58 24.36
CA LYS A 111 26.10 19.91 24.21
C LYS A 111 25.08 21.06 24.32
N PHE A 112 23.78 20.84 24.14
CA PHE A 112 22.75 21.89 24.21
C PHE A 112 22.51 22.47 25.61
N PRO A 113 22.37 21.68 26.70
CA PRO A 113 22.22 22.25 28.04
C PRO A 113 23.45 23.05 28.49
N VAL A 114 24.66 22.67 28.07
CA VAL A 114 25.90 23.34 28.45
C VAL A 114 26.03 24.71 27.78
N VAL A 115 25.71 24.81 26.49
CA VAL A 115 25.79 26.08 25.75
C VAL A 115 24.71 27.06 26.20
N LEU A 116 23.48 26.57 26.45
CA LEU A 116 22.39 27.41 26.94
C LEU A 116 22.70 27.98 28.34
N GLY A 117 23.27 27.15 29.23
CA GLY A 117 23.70 27.58 30.55
C GLY A 117 24.74 28.70 30.49
N LEU A 118 25.78 28.55 29.66
CA LEU A 118 26.81 29.58 29.50
C LEU A 118 26.25 30.90 28.96
N VAL A 119 25.39 30.87 27.95
CA VAL A 119 24.78 32.08 27.38
C VAL A 119 23.89 32.79 28.40
N MET A 120 23.08 32.05 29.14
CA MET A 120 22.19 32.63 30.17
C MET A 120 22.98 33.24 31.33
N THR A 121 24.09 32.61 31.76
CA THR A 121 24.93 33.16 32.82
C THR A 121 25.60 34.49 32.42
N VAL A 122 26.16 34.58 31.21
CA VAL A 122 26.77 35.81 30.71
C VAL A 122 25.73 36.94 30.60
N LEU A 123 24.53 36.63 30.09
CA LEU A 123 23.46 37.60 29.98
C LEU A 123 22.98 38.08 31.36
N TYR A 124 22.82 37.18 32.32
CA TYR A 124 22.41 37.52 33.68
C TYR A 124 23.44 38.42 34.37
N THR A 125 24.74 38.11 34.24
CA THR A 125 25.81 38.94 34.81
C THR A 125 25.87 40.34 34.18
N TYR A 126 25.45 40.49 32.93
CA TYR A 126 25.43 41.79 32.26
C TYR A 126 24.20 42.63 32.61
N LEU A 127 23.05 41.99 32.84
CA LEU A 127 21.79 42.68 33.14
C LEU A 127 21.58 42.98 34.63
N PHE A 128 22.18 42.18 35.52
CA PHE A 128 21.93 42.23 36.96
C PHE A 128 23.22 42.35 37.81
N GLY A 129 24.38 42.50 37.17
CA GLY A 129 25.69 42.65 37.82
C GLY A 129 26.26 44.05 37.71
#